data_AF-A0A8P4K744-F1
#
_entry.id   AF-A0A8P4K744-F1
#
_cell.length_a   1.000
_cell.length_b   1.000
_cell.length_c   1.000
_cell.angle_alpha   90.00
_cell.angle_beta   90.00
_cell.angle_gamma   90.00
#
_symmetry.space_group_name_H-M   'P 1'
#
loop_
_entity.id
_entity.type
_entity.pdbx_description
1 polymer ?
#
loop_
_entity_poly.entity_id
_entity_poly.type
_entity_poly.pdbx_seq_one_letter_code
_entity_poly.pdbx_strand_id
1 'polypeptide(L)'
;MSQRGFGRITEARGICGFHYCFVIQTKRETDGAQQELLIFNELCALKNEQGPCKAIKDRFFFNVDTGRCELFEFGGCGGNANNFESLEDCEETCVVSEDKNPCHLDEAPGPCRGLVTRYFFDHRTQQCKHFYYGGCFGNANNFRSMALCQAKCQNPAKPTKEPEVQTQSARESSVVQPTILTGEMTVSEPQVQMNDTNQESKELCFRPVERGTCHDEVNRFAYNPKTRRCQMFSYSGCGGNENNFKYRKDCIIKCIRKRKVHKKKMIRIRKKNLDNIVRQV
;
A
#
# COMPACT_ATOMS: atom_id res chain seq x y z
N MET A 1 -44.52 -4.47 42.80
CA MET A 1 -44.78 -3.01 42.79
C MET A 1 -43.48 -2.33 42.35
N SER A 2 -43.18 -2.24 41.05
CA SER A 2 -43.63 -1.22 40.08
C SER A 2 -43.55 0.21 40.64
N GLN A 3 -42.58 1.00 40.16
CA GLN A 3 -42.78 2.19 39.31
C GLN A 3 -41.55 3.13 39.35
N ARG A 4 -41.09 3.53 38.16
CA ARG A 4 -40.40 4.80 37.80
C ARG A 4 -39.84 4.60 36.37
N GLY A 5 -40.15 5.37 35.34
CA GLY A 5 -41.09 6.46 35.10
C GLY A 5 -41.18 6.61 33.57
N PHE A 6 -42.38 6.85 33.05
CA PHE A 6 -42.63 7.02 31.62
C PHE A 6 -42.09 8.39 31.14
N GLY A 7 -41.08 8.38 30.28
CA GLY A 7 -40.68 9.52 29.44
C GLY A 7 -41.41 9.44 28.09
N ARG A 8 -42.05 10.53 27.68
CA ARG A 8 -42.98 10.64 26.56
C ARG A 8 -42.37 10.24 25.20
N ILE A 9 -43.14 9.48 24.43
CA ILE A 9 -42.97 9.23 23.01
C ILE A 9 -43.55 10.43 22.26
N THR A 10 -42.75 11.15 21.48
CA THR A 10 -43.24 12.08 20.45
C THR A 10 -43.05 11.43 19.08
N GLU A 11 -44.11 11.44 18.28
CA GLU A 11 -44.33 10.73 17.01
C GLU A 11 -43.16 10.77 16.02
N ALA A 12 -42.83 9.60 15.46
CA ALA A 12 -42.10 9.47 14.21
C ALA A 12 -43.11 9.41 13.05
N ARG A 13 -43.13 10.44 12.18
CA ARG A 13 -43.82 10.35 10.88
C ARG A 13 -42.84 9.78 9.87
N GLY A 14 -43.06 8.52 9.50
CA GLY A 14 -42.38 7.86 8.39
C GLY A 14 -42.99 8.24 7.05
N ILE A 15 -42.16 8.43 6.03
CA ILE A 15 -42.56 8.37 4.62
C ILE A 15 -41.67 7.32 3.96
N CYS A 16 -42.28 6.24 3.46
CA CYS A 16 -41.61 5.11 2.81
C CYS A 16 -42.14 4.90 1.39
N GLY A 17 -41.20 4.71 0.44
CA GLY A 17 -41.38 4.12 -0.90
C GLY A 17 -40.38 4.74 -1.91
N PHE A 18 -39.54 4.04 -2.67
CA PHE A 18 -39.17 2.62 -2.81
C PHE A 18 -37.63 2.53 -3.00
N HIS A 19 -36.96 1.70 -2.19
CA HIS A 19 -35.52 1.31 -2.16
C HIS A 19 -34.49 2.46 -2.05
N TYR A 20 -34.05 2.96 -0.90
CA TYR A 20 -33.73 2.35 0.41
C TYR A 20 -33.97 3.38 1.54
N CYS A 21 -34.48 2.95 2.69
CA CYS A 21 -34.46 3.74 3.93
C CYS A 21 -33.06 3.67 4.56
N PHE A 22 -32.37 4.80 4.72
CA PHE A 22 -31.28 4.88 5.69
C PHE A 22 -31.85 5.34 7.04
N VAL A 23 -31.69 4.48 8.04
CA VAL A 23 -31.87 4.85 9.44
C VAL A 23 -30.74 5.80 9.81
N ILE A 24 -31.05 7.05 10.19
CA ILE A 24 -30.08 7.88 10.92
C ILE A 24 -30.00 7.30 12.33
N GLN A 25 -29.07 6.37 12.55
CA GLN A 25 -28.66 6.03 13.91
C GLN A 25 -27.82 7.20 14.42
N THR A 26 -28.35 7.93 15.40
CA THR A 26 -27.51 8.76 16.29
C THR A 26 -26.63 7.81 17.10
N LYS A 27 -25.47 7.44 16.56
CA LYS A 27 -24.47 6.69 17.33
C LYS A 27 -23.80 7.66 18.31
N ARG A 28 -23.91 7.32 19.59
CA ARG A 28 -23.05 7.84 20.65
C ARG A 28 -21.61 7.42 20.36
N GLU A 29 -20.70 8.37 20.50
CA GLU A 29 -19.25 8.21 20.40
C GLU A 29 -18.74 7.27 21.50
N THR A 30 -17.92 6.29 21.10
CA THR A 30 -16.91 5.64 21.96
C THR A 30 -15.69 5.34 21.09
N ASP A 31 -14.53 5.70 21.61
CA ASP A 31 -13.24 5.81 20.95
C ASP A 31 -12.80 4.63 20.06
N GLY A 32 -12.39 4.99 18.85
CA GLY A 32 -11.74 4.12 17.88
C GLY A 32 -11.49 4.94 16.63
N ALA A 33 -10.28 5.48 16.47
CA ALA A 33 -9.89 6.26 15.30
C ALA A 33 -9.98 5.37 14.05
N GLN A 34 -11.14 5.40 13.39
CA GLN A 34 -11.35 4.79 12.09
C GLN A 34 -10.52 5.61 11.10
N GLN A 35 -9.41 5.04 10.68
CA GLN A 35 -8.52 5.62 9.69
C GLN A 35 -9.33 5.81 8.40
N GLU A 36 -9.65 7.06 8.09
CA GLU A 36 -10.48 7.42 6.94
C GLU A 36 -9.72 7.01 5.66
N LEU A 37 -10.26 6.03 4.93
CA LEU A 37 -9.65 5.48 3.73
C LEU A 37 -9.67 6.52 2.62
N LEU A 38 -8.51 7.14 2.38
CA LEU A 38 -8.31 8.08 1.29
C LEU A 38 -8.02 7.28 0.01
N ILE A 39 -8.89 7.39 -0.99
CA ILE A 39 -8.85 6.58 -2.22
C ILE A 39 -8.20 7.42 -3.33
N PHE A 40 -6.91 7.20 -3.55
CA PHE A 40 -6.05 8.03 -4.41
C PHE A 40 -6.56 8.26 -5.85
N ASN A 41 -7.40 7.37 -6.39
CA ASN A 41 -7.93 7.44 -7.75
C ASN A 41 -9.35 6.86 -7.83
N GLU A 42 -10.28 7.52 -8.53
CA GLU A 42 -11.67 7.06 -8.70
C GLU A 42 -11.77 5.64 -9.28
N LEU A 43 -10.83 5.19 -10.11
CA LEU A 43 -10.85 3.79 -10.57
C LEU A 43 -10.68 2.79 -9.42
N CYS A 44 -9.95 3.14 -8.36
CA CYS A 44 -9.72 2.26 -7.22
C CYS A 44 -10.99 2.05 -6.40
N ALA A 45 -12.02 2.88 -6.61
CA ALA A 45 -13.36 2.72 -6.06
C ALA A 45 -14.14 1.54 -6.62
N LEU A 46 -13.84 1.17 -7.87
CA LEU A 46 -14.66 0.24 -8.62
C LEU A 46 -14.52 -1.16 -8.03
N LYS A 47 -15.59 -1.96 -8.02
CA LYS A 47 -15.46 -3.38 -7.67
C LYS A 47 -14.65 -4.10 -8.74
N ASN A 48 -13.97 -5.18 -8.39
CA ASN A 48 -13.39 -6.06 -9.39
C ASN A 48 -14.45 -6.60 -10.34
N GLU A 49 -14.09 -6.77 -11.61
CA GLU A 49 -15.01 -7.29 -12.63
C GLU A 49 -14.30 -8.34 -13.49
N GLN A 50 -14.76 -9.59 -13.40
CA GLN A 50 -14.21 -10.72 -14.15
C GLN A 50 -14.46 -10.59 -15.66
N GLY A 51 -15.56 -9.94 -16.05
CA GLY A 51 -15.98 -9.82 -17.45
C GLY A 51 -16.54 -11.13 -18.02
N PRO A 52 -17.01 -11.12 -19.29
CA PRO A 52 -17.75 -12.24 -19.87
C PRO A 52 -16.87 -13.37 -20.41
N CYS A 53 -15.57 -13.12 -20.62
CA CYS A 53 -14.65 -14.15 -21.10
C CYS A 53 -14.28 -15.15 -19.97
N LYS A 54 -13.86 -16.37 -20.36
CA LYS A 54 -13.56 -17.48 -19.42
C LYS A 54 -12.05 -17.80 -19.31
N ALA A 55 -11.18 -16.86 -19.66
CA ALA A 55 -9.75 -17.05 -19.46
C ALA A 55 -9.40 -16.84 -17.99
N ILE A 56 -8.57 -17.71 -17.42
CA ILE A 56 -8.09 -17.57 -16.04
C ILE A 56 -6.87 -16.65 -16.06
N LYS A 57 -7.04 -15.36 -15.80
CA LYS A 57 -5.94 -14.40 -15.64
C LYS A 57 -5.92 -13.85 -14.23
N ASP A 58 -4.83 -14.13 -13.51
CA ASP A 58 -4.58 -13.56 -12.20
C ASP A 58 -4.30 -12.06 -12.35
N ARG A 59 -5.13 -11.24 -11.68
CA ARG A 59 -5.05 -9.77 -11.68
C ARG A 59 -5.24 -9.27 -10.25
N PHE A 60 -4.87 -8.02 -10.02
CA PHE A 60 -5.05 -7.35 -8.74
C PHE A 60 -6.10 -6.24 -8.88
N PHE A 61 -6.87 -6.02 -7.83
CA PHE A 61 -7.77 -4.87 -7.70
C PHE A 61 -7.63 -4.28 -6.31
N PHE A 62 -7.91 -3.00 -6.15
CA PHE A 62 -7.99 -2.37 -4.84
C PHE A 62 -9.35 -2.64 -4.20
N ASN A 63 -9.35 -3.32 -3.07
CA ASN A 63 -10.54 -3.56 -2.28
C ASN A 63 -10.70 -2.41 -1.27
N VAL A 64 -11.73 -1.59 -1.47
CA VAL A 64 -12.02 -0.44 -0.62
C VAL A 64 -12.46 -0.83 0.79
N ASP A 65 -13.06 -2.01 0.98
CA ASP A 65 -13.53 -2.44 2.30
C ASP A 65 -12.35 -2.86 3.20
N THR A 66 -11.32 -3.44 2.60
CA THR A 66 -10.11 -3.86 3.32
C THR A 66 -8.97 -2.84 3.25
N GLY A 67 -9.08 -1.85 2.35
CA GLY A 67 -8.05 -0.86 2.06
C GLY A 67 -6.79 -1.46 1.42
N ARG A 68 -6.90 -2.61 0.74
CA ARG A 68 -5.75 -3.39 0.25
C ARG A 68 -5.91 -3.82 -1.20
N CYS A 69 -4.79 -3.97 -1.89
CA CYS A 69 -4.76 -4.64 -3.18
C CYS A 69 -4.87 -6.16 -3.02
N GLU A 70 -5.88 -6.73 -3.66
CA GLU A 70 -6.27 -8.13 -3.56
C GLU A 70 -6.28 -8.80 -4.93
N LEU A 71 -6.05 -10.11 -4.93
CA LEU A 71 -6.00 -10.91 -6.13
C LEU A 71 -7.43 -11.28 -6.55
N PHE A 72 -7.73 -11.21 -7.84
CA PHE A 72 -8.94 -11.76 -8.42
C PHE A 72 -8.68 -12.42 -9.78
N GLU A 73 -9.62 -13.25 -10.22
CA GLU A 73 -9.58 -13.86 -11.55
C GLU A 73 -10.28 -12.94 -12.56
N PHE A 74 -9.52 -12.45 -13.54
CA PHE A 74 -10.04 -11.71 -14.67
C PHE A 74 -10.22 -12.65 -15.87
N GLY A 75 -11.45 -12.68 -16.39
CA GLY A 75 -11.91 -13.49 -17.51
C GLY A 75 -11.20 -13.21 -18.83
N GLY A 76 -10.46 -12.11 -18.91
CA GLY A 76 -9.54 -11.80 -20.01
C GLY A 76 -10.08 -10.87 -21.08
N CYS A 77 -11.34 -10.44 -20.98
CA CYS A 77 -11.96 -9.37 -21.77
C CYS A 77 -13.03 -8.65 -20.94
N GLY A 78 -13.42 -7.44 -21.36
CA GLY A 78 -14.33 -6.59 -20.59
C GLY A 78 -13.71 -6.15 -19.27
N GLY A 79 -14.52 -6.11 -18.22
CA GLY A 79 -14.09 -5.65 -16.91
C GLY A 79 -14.02 -4.13 -16.82
N ASN A 80 -13.41 -3.64 -15.74
CA ASN A 80 -13.22 -2.21 -15.51
C ASN A 80 -11.76 -1.88 -15.15
N ALA A 81 -11.51 -0.60 -14.86
CA ALA A 81 -10.16 -0.07 -14.64
C ALA A 81 -9.52 -0.48 -13.30
N ASN A 82 -10.27 -1.01 -12.33
CA ASN A 82 -9.70 -1.57 -11.10
C ASN A 82 -9.14 -2.99 -11.35
N ASN A 83 -8.17 -3.07 -12.25
CA ASN A 83 -7.65 -4.31 -12.78
C ASN A 83 -6.19 -4.16 -13.19
N PHE A 84 -5.28 -4.59 -12.32
CA PHE A 84 -3.84 -4.42 -12.44
C PHE A 84 -3.15 -5.75 -12.70
N GLU A 85 -2.09 -5.76 -13.53
CA GLU A 85 -1.30 -6.96 -13.80
C GLU A 85 -0.47 -7.40 -12.59
N SER A 86 -0.04 -6.44 -11.77
CA SER A 86 0.81 -6.70 -10.60
C SER A 86 0.27 -6.04 -9.33
N LEU A 87 0.61 -6.62 -8.19
CA LEU A 87 0.30 -6.05 -6.88
C LEU A 87 0.92 -4.66 -6.74
N GLU A 88 2.14 -4.48 -7.23
CA GLU A 88 2.89 -3.23 -7.17
C GLU A 88 2.19 -2.12 -7.96
N ASP A 89 1.72 -2.39 -9.18
CA ASP A 89 0.99 -1.37 -9.96
C ASP A 89 -0.31 -0.97 -9.26
N CYS A 90 -0.99 -1.93 -8.63
CA CYS A 90 -2.18 -1.65 -7.81
C CYS A 90 -1.83 -0.80 -6.58
N GLU A 91 -0.81 -1.18 -5.81
CA GLU A 91 -0.39 -0.45 -4.60
C GLU A 91 0.17 0.93 -4.94
N GLU A 92 0.91 1.06 -6.04
CA GLU A 92 1.40 2.33 -6.58
C GLU A 92 0.22 3.27 -6.90
N THR A 93 -0.82 2.74 -7.56
CA THR A 93 -1.96 3.51 -8.04
C THR A 93 -2.99 3.82 -6.94
N CYS A 94 -3.25 2.88 -6.04
CA CYS A 94 -4.40 2.92 -5.15
C CYS A 94 -4.06 3.03 -3.67
N VAL A 95 -2.89 2.55 -3.23
CA VAL A 95 -2.50 2.60 -1.81
C VAL A 95 -1.75 3.90 -1.53
N VAL A 96 -2.33 4.68 -0.62
CA VAL A 96 -1.72 5.87 -0.04
C VAL A 96 -0.74 5.40 1.03
N SER A 97 0.56 5.54 0.79
CA SER A 97 1.60 5.32 1.80
C SER A 97 2.07 6.65 2.38
N GLU A 98 2.55 6.64 3.62
CA GLU A 98 3.13 7.83 4.27
C GLU A 98 4.29 8.44 3.47
N ASP A 99 5.01 7.60 2.71
CA ASP A 99 6.11 8.01 1.85
C ASP A 99 5.65 8.73 0.57
N LYS A 100 4.38 8.57 0.17
CA LYS A 100 3.80 9.26 -0.99
C LYS A 100 3.13 10.53 -0.51
N ASN A 101 3.85 11.65 -0.60
CA ASN A 101 3.31 12.96 -0.30
C ASN A 101 2.08 13.24 -1.21
N PRO A 102 0.86 13.39 -0.66
CA PRO A 102 -0.37 13.52 -1.44
C PRO A 102 -0.57 14.91 -2.04
N CYS A 103 0.27 15.88 -1.65
CA CYS A 103 0.09 17.29 -1.95
C CYS A 103 0.35 17.63 -3.43
N HIS A 104 0.75 16.68 -4.27
CA HIS A 104 0.87 16.90 -5.72
C HIS A 104 -0.43 16.62 -6.49
N LEU A 105 -1.44 16.03 -5.83
CA LEU A 105 -2.70 15.66 -6.47
C LEU A 105 -3.64 16.87 -6.58
N ASP A 106 -4.51 16.86 -7.57
CA ASP A 106 -5.66 17.77 -7.60
C ASP A 106 -6.72 17.37 -6.57
N GLU A 107 -7.68 18.24 -6.30
CA GLU A 107 -8.85 17.92 -5.49
C GLU A 107 -9.73 16.82 -6.13
N ALA A 108 -10.29 15.93 -5.31
CA ALA A 108 -11.21 14.88 -5.77
C ALA A 108 -12.51 14.90 -4.95
N PRO A 109 -13.55 15.61 -5.43
CA PRO A 109 -14.88 15.60 -4.82
C PRO A 109 -15.49 14.21 -4.71
N GLY A 110 -15.19 13.33 -5.67
CA GLY A 110 -15.79 12.00 -5.78
C GLY A 110 -17.27 12.02 -6.23
N PRO A 111 -17.87 10.85 -6.48
CA PRO A 111 -19.20 10.75 -7.08
C PRO A 111 -20.36 10.84 -6.07
N CYS A 112 -20.09 10.74 -4.76
CA CYS A 112 -21.11 10.93 -3.74
C CYS A 112 -21.54 12.40 -3.66
N ARG A 113 -22.77 12.64 -3.18
CA ARG A 113 -23.38 13.99 -3.16
C ARG A 113 -23.40 14.63 -1.77
N GLY A 114 -22.50 14.22 -0.88
CA GLY A 114 -22.27 14.92 0.39
C GLY A 114 -21.65 16.29 0.16
N LEU A 115 -21.96 17.23 1.06
CA LEU A 115 -21.34 18.56 1.07
C LEU A 115 -20.42 18.68 2.28
N VAL A 116 -19.41 17.82 2.33
CA VAL A 116 -18.46 17.78 3.45
C VAL A 116 -17.31 18.73 3.13
N THR A 117 -17.16 19.82 3.89
CA THR A 117 -16.02 20.72 3.74
C THR A 117 -14.73 19.99 4.09
N ARG A 118 -13.82 19.91 3.12
CA ARG A 118 -12.48 19.33 3.27
C ARG A 118 -11.45 20.30 2.70
N TYR A 119 -10.18 20.05 2.98
CA TYR A 119 -9.07 20.89 2.56
C TYR A 119 -8.11 20.09 1.70
N PHE A 120 -7.54 20.71 0.68
CA PHE A 120 -6.54 20.11 -0.19
C PHE A 120 -5.44 21.13 -0.45
N PHE A 121 -4.24 20.66 -0.77
CA PHE A 121 -3.14 21.51 -1.17
C PHE A 121 -3.13 21.67 -2.69
N ASP A 122 -3.37 22.88 -3.15
CA ASP A 122 -3.23 23.23 -4.56
C ASP A 122 -1.75 23.47 -4.87
N HIS A 123 -1.13 22.49 -5.52
CA HIS A 123 0.28 22.54 -5.88
C HIS A 123 0.62 23.64 -6.90
N ARG A 124 -0.35 24.16 -7.65
CA ARG A 124 -0.14 25.24 -8.63
C ARG A 124 -0.05 26.59 -7.93
N THR A 125 -0.85 26.80 -6.88
CA THR A 125 -0.85 28.04 -6.10
C THR A 125 -0.06 27.95 -4.79
N GLN A 126 0.47 26.75 -4.47
CA GLN A 126 1.18 26.43 -3.22
C GLN A 126 0.35 26.74 -1.96
N GLN A 127 -0.97 26.61 -2.06
CA GLN A 127 -1.90 27.00 -1.01
C GLN A 127 -2.85 25.86 -0.63
N CYS A 128 -3.07 25.69 0.67
CA CYS A 128 -4.18 24.89 1.15
C CYS A 128 -5.50 25.65 0.92
N LYS A 129 -6.45 25.02 0.23
CA LYS A 129 -7.78 25.54 -0.08
C LYS A 129 -8.83 24.56 0.39
N HIS A 130 -10.07 25.03 0.55
CA HIS A 130 -11.19 24.12 0.83
C HIS A 130 -11.86 23.66 -0.47
N PHE A 131 -12.47 22.48 -0.43
CA PHE A 131 -13.35 21.95 -1.46
C PHE A 131 -14.50 21.18 -0.81
N TYR A 132 -15.56 20.90 -1.58
CA TYR A 132 -16.65 20.05 -1.12
C TYR A 132 -16.38 18.60 -1.51
N TYR A 133 -16.14 17.78 -0.49
CA TYR A 133 -16.01 16.34 -0.64
C TYR A 133 -17.38 15.67 -0.57
N GLY A 134 -17.67 14.86 -1.58
CA GLY A 134 -18.87 14.07 -1.73
C GLY A 134 -19.10 13.05 -0.61
N GLY A 135 -18.06 12.70 0.14
CA GLY A 135 -18.10 11.72 1.23
C GLY A 135 -17.70 10.30 0.81
N CYS A 136 -17.37 10.07 -0.46
CA CYS A 136 -16.79 8.81 -0.92
C CYS A 136 -15.84 9.01 -2.10
N PHE A 137 -14.88 8.09 -2.25
CA PHE A 137 -13.97 7.99 -3.41
C PHE A 137 -13.19 9.27 -3.75
N GLY A 138 -12.77 10.02 -2.74
CA GLY A 138 -11.82 11.13 -2.89
C GLY A 138 -10.38 10.68 -2.64
N ASN A 139 -9.41 11.44 -3.15
CA ASN A 139 -7.99 11.13 -3.05
C ASN A 139 -7.33 11.58 -1.74
N ALA A 140 -6.04 11.29 -1.60
CA ALA A 140 -5.26 11.56 -0.41
C ALA A 140 -5.00 13.04 -0.12
N ASN A 141 -5.19 13.91 -1.10
CA ASN A 141 -5.14 15.35 -0.91
C ASN A 141 -6.49 15.85 -0.37
N ASN A 142 -6.90 15.29 0.77
CA ASN A 142 -8.19 15.53 1.42
C ASN A 142 -7.97 15.49 2.93
N PHE A 143 -7.87 16.66 3.52
CA PHE A 143 -7.62 16.89 4.93
C PHE A 143 -8.88 17.41 5.62
N ARG A 144 -9.15 16.92 6.83
CA ARG A 144 -10.30 17.35 7.65
C ARG A 144 -10.20 18.79 8.16
N SER A 145 -9.01 19.40 8.15
CA SER A 145 -8.81 20.78 8.58
C SER A 145 -7.70 21.47 7.78
N MET A 146 -7.79 22.81 7.71
CA MET A 146 -6.77 23.65 7.11
C MET A 146 -5.40 23.36 7.72
N ALA A 147 -5.30 23.37 9.05
CA ALA A 147 -4.04 23.13 9.77
C ALA A 147 -3.37 21.79 9.41
N LEU A 148 -4.15 20.72 9.19
CA LEU A 148 -3.60 19.42 8.79
C LEU A 148 -3.06 19.43 7.36
N CYS A 149 -3.78 20.10 6.44
CA CYS A 149 -3.27 20.32 5.09
C CYS A 149 -1.94 21.09 5.13
N GLN A 150 -1.89 22.19 5.88
CA GLN A 150 -0.70 23.03 5.97
C GLN A 150 0.46 22.27 6.60
N ALA A 151 0.24 21.56 7.71
CA ALA A 151 1.28 20.77 8.36
C ALA A 151 1.84 19.66 7.44
N LYS A 152 1.00 19.03 6.61
CA LYS A 152 1.45 17.96 5.70
C LYS A 152 2.11 18.50 4.42
N CYS A 153 1.62 19.64 3.90
CA CYS A 153 1.96 20.11 2.56
C CYS A 153 2.72 21.44 2.52
N GLN A 154 2.38 22.39 3.40
CA GLN A 154 3.03 23.69 3.54
C GLN A 154 4.14 23.61 4.58
N ASN A 155 5.20 22.89 4.23
CA ASN A 155 6.56 22.89 4.79
C ASN A 155 7.14 21.48 4.59
N PRO A 156 7.66 21.15 3.39
CA PRO A 156 8.62 20.07 3.35
C PRO A 156 9.84 20.61 4.08
N ALA A 157 9.98 20.31 5.37
CA ALA A 157 11.29 20.37 5.96
C ALA A 157 12.21 19.63 4.97
N LYS A 158 13.23 20.33 4.47
CA LYS A 158 14.43 19.68 3.95
C LYS A 158 14.78 18.54 4.93
N PRO A 159 15.43 17.45 4.52
CA PRO A 159 16.02 16.52 5.48
C PRO A 159 17.14 17.25 6.24
N THR A 160 16.74 18.12 7.17
CA THR A 160 17.58 18.74 8.19
C THR A 160 17.86 17.62 9.16
N LYS A 161 19.10 17.13 9.08
CA LYS A 161 19.74 16.36 10.13
C LYS A 161 19.35 16.98 11.48
N GLU A 162 18.99 16.09 12.41
CA GLU A 162 18.63 16.42 13.79
C GLU A 162 19.61 17.44 14.39
N PRO A 163 19.13 18.44 15.13
CA PRO A 163 19.99 19.24 15.99
C PRO A 163 20.41 18.39 17.19
N GLU A 164 21.71 18.13 17.31
CA GLU A 164 22.34 17.67 18.55
C GLU A 164 22.03 18.67 19.67
N VAL A 165 21.29 18.24 20.68
CA VAL A 165 21.21 18.95 21.97
C VAL A 165 22.19 18.27 22.92
N GLN A 166 23.29 18.98 23.18
CA GLN A 166 24.24 18.65 24.23
C GLN A 166 23.63 18.99 25.60
N THR A 167 23.68 18.06 26.54
CA THR A 167 23.56 18.39 27.97
C THR A 167 24.52 17.51 28.76
N GLN A 168 25.39 18.16 29.54
CA GLN A 168 26.51 17.56 30.27
C GLN A 168 26.16 17.24 31.73
N SER A 169 26.64 16.06 32.21
CA SER A 169 27.21 15.69 33.54
C SER A 169 26.36 15.84 34.83
N ALA A 170 26.42 15.03 35.90
CA ALA A 170 27.30 13.96 36.44
C ALA A 170 26.46 13.16 37.49
N ARG A 171 26.77 11.95 38.03
CA ARG A 171 27.95 11.49 38.82
C ARG A 171 27.90 9.96 39.09
N GLU A 172 29.10 9.34 39.15
CA GLU A 172 29.65 8.26 40.03
C GLU A 172 28.85 6.98 40.37
N SER A 173 29.43 5.78 40.58
CA SER A 173 30.80 5.23 40.60
C SER A 173 30.69 3.70 40.74
N SER A 174 31.60 2.90 40.14
CA SER A 174 32.46 1.95 40.88
C SER A 174 33.29 1.04 39.97
N VAL A 175 34.55 0.95 40.37
CA VAL A 175 35.72 0.21 39.90
C VAL A 175 35.52 -1.32 39.96
N VAL A 176 36.12 -2.09 39.03
CA VAL A 176 37.13 -3.17 39.26
C VAL A 176 37.70 -3.65 37.90
N GLN A 177 39.04 -3.64 37.76
CA GLN A 177 39.79 -4.44 36.76
C GLN A 177 40.32 -5.73 37.44
N PRO A 178 40.71 -6.78 36.70
CA PRO A 178 42.14 -6.91 36.38
C PRO A 178 42.52 -7.59 35.02
N THR A 179 43.76 -7.30 34.63
CA THR A 179 44.78 -7.89 33.71
C THR A 179 44.64 -9.42 33.42
N ILE A 180 45.01 -10.02 32.26
CA ILE A 180 46.37 -10.34 31.74
C ILE A 180 46.35 -10.88 30.28
N LEU A 181 47.32 -10.38 29.50
CA LEU A 181 48.22 -10.96 28.47
C LEU A 181 48.03 -12.38 27.86
N THR A 182 48.39 -12.43 26.56
CA THR A 182 48.84 -13.51 25.65
C THR A 182 47.82 -14.37 24.89
N GLY A 183 48.03 -14.47 23.56
CA GLY A 183 47.34 -15.43 22.68
C GLY A 183 47.23 -14.95 21.23
N GLU A 184 48.23 -15.26 20.43
CA GLU A 184 48.30 -15.12 18.96
C GLU A 184 47.17 -15.93 18.28
N MET A 185 46.53 -15.42 17.21
CA MET A 185 45.90 -16.22 16.15
C MET A 185 45.40 -15.33 14.98
N THR A 186 46.19 -15.35 13.90
CA THR A 186 45.84 -15.18 12.48
C THR A 186 44.56 -14.38 12.13
N VAL A 187 44.76 -13.15 11.66
CA VAL A 187 43.77 -12.39 10.89
C VAL A 187 43.59 -13.07 9.53
N SER A 188 42.52 -13.84 9.38
CA SER A 188 41.95 -14.11 8.07
C SER A 188 40.84 -13.10 7.82
N GLU A 189 40.85 -12.52 6.61
CA GLU A 189 39.96 -11.46 6.15
C GLU A 189 38.48 -11.78 6.41
N PRO A 190 37.70 -10.88 7.01
CA PRO A 190 36.24 -10.99 7.01
C PRO A 190 35.74 -10.62 5.62
N GLN A 191 35.38 -11.63 4.81
CA GLN A 191 34.60 -11.37 3.61
C GLN A 191 33.16 -11.01 4.01
N VAL A 192 32.89 -9.71 3.99
CA VAL A 192 31.55 -9.15 4.01
C VAL A 192 30.87 -9.50 2.69
N GLN A 193 30.02 -10.52 2.68
CA GLN A 193 29.14 -10.76 1.53
C GLN A 193 27.86 -9.93 1.67
N MET A 194 27.86 -8.82 0.95
CA MET A 194 26.68 -8.04 0.67
C MET A 194 25.79 -8.72 -0.38
N ASN A 195 24.51 -8.88 -0.03
CA ASN A 195 23.30 -8.94 -0.86
C ASN A 195 23.25 -9.87 -2.09
N ASP A 196 22.44 -10.93 -1.99
CA ASP A 196 21.64 -11.37 -3.16
C ASP A 196 20.26 -11.95 -2.79
N THR A 197 19.33 -11.09 -2.35
CA THR A 197 17.91 -11.46 -2.17
C THR A 197 17.22 -11.83 -3.50
N ASN A 198 17.88 -11.65 -4.65
CA ASN A 198 17.34 -11.89 -5.98
C ASN A 198 17.66 -13.32 -6.46
N GLN A 199 18.84 -13.85 -6.13
CA GLN A 199 19.25 -15.23 -6.42
C GLN A 199 18.34 -16.25 -5.71
N GLU A 200 18.10 -16.05 -4.42
CA GLU A 200 17.31 -16.94 -3.56
C GLU A 200 15.84 -17.03 -4.02
N SER A 201 15.27 -15.91 -4.50
CA SER A 201 13.88 -15.86 -5.00
C SER A 201 13.70 -16.59 -6.34
N LYS A 202 14.73 -16.61 -7.19
CA LYS A 202 14.69 -17.42 -8.42
C LYS A 202 14.78 -18.89 -8.07
N GLU A 203 15.81 -19.30 -7.35
CA GLU A 203 16.03 -20.72 -7.05
C GLU A 203 14.79 -21.35 -6.40
N LEU A 204 14.20 -20.68 -5.40
CA LEU A 204 12.96 -21.08 -4.74
C LEU A 204 11.83 -21.37 -5.73
N CYS A 205 11.48 -20.40 -6.57
CA CYS A 205 10.29 -20.50 -7.42
C CYS A 205 10.46 -21.51 -8.57
N PHE A 206 11.70 -21.81 -8.98
CA PHE A 206 11.98 -22.74 -10.07
C PHE A 206 12.23 -24.19 -9.59
N ARG A 207 12.17 -24.47 -8.27
CA ARG A 207 12.23 -25.85 -7.75
C ARG A 207 11.00 -26.66 -8.20
N PRO A 208 11.15 -27.98 -8.43
CA PRO A 208 10.01 -28.84 -8.78
C PRO A 208 9.01 -28.93 -7.63
N VAL A 209 7.74 -29.23 -7.93
CA VAL A 209 6.75 -29.46 -6.88
C VAL A 209 7.05 -30.77 -6.16
N GLU A 210 7.22 -30.72 -4.85
CA GLU A 210 7.43 -31.90 -4.01
C GLU A 210 6.22 -32.12 -3.10
N ARG A 211 5.54 -33.26 -3.30
CA ARG A 211 4.39 -33.64 -2.47
C ARG A 211 4.79 -33.90 -1.02
N GLY A 212 6.02 -34.34 -0.77
CA GLY A 212 6.44 -34.79 0.56
C GLY A 212 6.19 -36.28 0.78
N THR A 213 6.61 -36.79 1.93
CA THR A 213 6.62 -38.23 2.28
C THR A 213 5.58 -38.62 3.32
N CYS A 214 4.81 -37.66 3.82
CA CYS A 214 3.71 -37.90 4.77
C CYS A 214 2.42 -38.34 4.04
N HIS A 215 1.29 -38.40 4.75
CA HIS A 215 0.03 -38.95 4.23
C HIS A 215 -1.17 -37.98 4.25
N ASP A 216 -0.96 -36.72 4.60
CA ASP A 216 -2.05 -35.73 4.59
C ASP A 216 -2.40 -35.32 3.15
N GLU A 217 -3.54 -34.64 3.00
CA GLU A 217 -3.97 -34.07 1.72
C GLU A 217 -4.29 -32.59 1.91
N VAL A 218 -3.23 -31.77 1.96
CA VAL A 218 -3.34 -30.33 2.19
C VAL A 218 -3.16 -29.58 0.88
N ASN A 219 -4.16 -28.81 0.47
CA ASN A 219 -4.06 -27.95 -0.70
C ASN A 219 -3.02 -26.83 -0.47
N ARG A 220 -2.01 -26.80 -1.34
CA ARG A 220 -0.94 -25.80 -1.38
C ARG A 220 -0.79 -25.27 -2.80
N PHE A 221 -0.06 -24.18 -2.98
CA PHE A 221 0.21 -23.58 -4.29
C PHE A 221 1.71 -23.62 -4.58
N ALA A 222 2.08 -23.85 -5.83
CA ALA A 222 3.46 -23.81 -6.30
C ALA A 222 3.54 -23.11 -7.66
N TYR A 223 4.65 -22.41 -7.91
CA TYR A 223 4.90 -21.77 -9.19
C TYR A 223 5.33 -22.80 -10.23
N ASN A 224 4.60 -22.84 -11.34
CA ASN A 224 4.93 -23.64 -12.51
C ASN A 224 5.56 -22.73 -13.58
N PRO A 225 6.85 -22.91 -13.92
CA PRO A 225 7.54 -22.04 -14.88
C PRO A 225 7.09 -22.26 -16.33
N LYS A 226 6.54 -23.43 -16.67
CA LYS A 226 6.03 -23.73 -18.02
C LYS A 226 4.77 -22.94 -18.31
N THR A 227 3.84 -22.91 -17.36
CA THR A 227 2.60 -22.15 -17.47
C THR A 227 2.73 -20.72 -16.97
N ARG A 228 3.83 -20.38 -16.30
CA ARG A 228 4.06 -19.13 -15.56
C ARG A 228 2.90 -18.80 -14.61
N ARG A 229 2.43 -19.81 -13.88
CA ARG A 229 1.26 -19.70 -12.99
C ARG A 229 1.52 -20.39 -11.66
N CYS A 230 0.92 -19.85 -10.61
CA CYS A 230 0.81 -20.51 -9.32
C CYS A 230 -0.36 -21.49 -9.34
N GLN A 231 -0.07 -22.79 -9.31
CA GLN A 231 -1.04 -23.88 -9.41
C GLN A 231 -1.21 -24.58 -8.08
N MET A 232 -2.42 -25.05 -7.81
CA MET A 232 -2.71 -25.84 -6.61
C MET A 232 -2.17 -27.26 -6.75
N PHE A 233 -1.63 -27.82 -5.68
CA PHE A 233 -1.24 -29.22 -5.58
C PHE A 233 -1.56 -29.77 -4.19
N SER A 234 -1.67 -31.11 -4.09
CA SER A 234 -1.86 -31.81 -2.81
C SER A 234 -0.50 -32.04 -2.15
N TYR A 235 -0.24 -31.33 -1.05
CA TYR A 235 0.94 -31.52 -0.19
C TYR A 235 0.63 -32.49 0.95
N SER A 236 1.60 -33.35 1.24
CA SER A 236 1.44 -34.47 2.14
C SER A 236 1.56 -34.13 3.63
N GLY A 237 1.90 -32.89 3.97
CA GLY A 237 2.04 -32.41 5.36
C GLY A 237 3.49 -32.26 5.85
N CYS A 238 4.47 -32.96 5.28
CA CYS A 238 5.88 -32.86 5.69
C CYS A 238 6.88 -32.99 4.52
N GLY A 239 8.11 -32.52 4.73
CA GLY A 239 9.18 -32.52 3.73
C GLY A 239 8.96 -31.45 2.64
N GLY A 240 9.33 -31.79 1.41
CA GLY A 240 9.19 -30.91 0.26
C GLY A 240 10.22 -29.79 0.20
N ASN A 241 9.92 -28.76 -0.59
CA ASN A 241 10.79 -27.60 -0.79
C ASN A 241 10.02 -26.27 -0.71
N GLU A 242 10.73 -25.16 -0.90
CA GLU A 242 10.23 -23.81 -0.69
C GLU A 242 9.28 -23.33 -1.80
N ASN A 243 9.14 -24.06 -2.92
CA ASN A 243 8.07 -23.83 -3.91
C ASN A 243 6.74 -24.42 -3.41
N ASN A 244 6.34 -24.05 -2.19
CA ASN A 244 5.16 -24.55 -1.49
C ASN A 244 4.55 -23.43 -0.64
N PHE A 245 3.47 -22.85 -1.16
CA PHE A 245 2.80 -21.69 -0.58
C PHE A 245 1.42 -22.09 -0.04
N LYS A 246 1.04 -21.54 1.11
CA LYS A 246 -0.29 -21.78 1.67
C LYS A 246 -1.38 -21.08 0.83
N TYR A 247 -1.13 -19.84 0.40
CA TYR A 247 -2.09 -19.05 -0.35
C TYR A 247 -1.57 -18.74 -1.77
N ARG A 248 -2.48 -18.76 -2.75
CA ARG A 248 -2.17 -18.43 -4.15
C ARG A 248 -1.54 -17.05 -4.30
N LYS A 249 -2.04 -16.07 -3.53
CA LYS A 249 -1.52 -14.69 -3.49
C LYS A 249 -0.04 -14.65 -3.14
N ASP A 250 0.40 -15.43 -2.14
CA ASP A 250 1.79 -15.44 -1.69
C ASP A 250 2.73 -15.97 -2.77
N CYS A 251 2.32 -17.07 -3.43
CA CYS A 251 3.06 -17.62 -4.57
C CYS A 251 3.22 -16.58 -5.68
N ILE A 252 2.13 -15.89 -6.05
CA ILE A 252 2.17 -14.89 -7.12
C ILE A 252 3.08 -13.72 -6.74
N ILE A 253 2.96 -13.21 -5.51
CA ILE A 253 3.79 -12.12 -5.02
C ILE A 253 5.28 -12.51 -5.02
N LYS A 254 5.60 -13.73 -4.58
CA LYS A 254 6.99 -14.18 -4.46
C LYS A 254 7.61 -14.54 -5.81
N CYS A 255 6.85 -15.18 -6.70
CA CYS A 255 7.39 -15.81 -7.92
C CYS A 255 7.07 -15.10 -9.23
N ILE A 256 6.07 -14.20 -9.26
CA ILE A 256 5.62 -13.53 -10.50
C ILE A 256 5.95 -12.04 -10.50
N ARG A 257 6.35 -11.45 -9.35
CA ARG A 257 6.75 -10.03 -9.25
C ARG A 257 7.83 -9.68 -10.28
N LYS A 258 7.50 -8.80 -11.23
CA LYS A 258 8.47 -8.16 -12.12
C LYS A 258 9.13 -7.01 -11.35
N ARG A 259 10.39 -7.16 -10.92
CA ARG A 259 11.13 -6.01 -10.37
C ARG A 259 11.37 -5.00 -11.50
N LYS A 260 10.90 -3.76 -11.34
CA LYS A 260 11.37 -2.63 -12.15
C LYS A 260 12.86 -2.46 -11.86
N VAL A 261 13.73 -2.99 -12.72
CA VAL A 261 15.10 -2.49 -12.82
C VAL A 261 14.94 -0.99 -13.05
N HIS A 262 15.35 -0.18 -12.08
CA HIS A 262 15.37 1.26 -12.22
C HIS A 262 16.32 1.60 -13.37
N LYS A 263 15.84 1.55 -14.61
CA LYS A 263 16.47 2.26 -15.71
C LYS A 263 16.32 3.72 -15.31
N LYS A 264 17.35 4.29 -14.67
CA LYS A 264 17.55 5.73 -14.60
C LYS A 264 17.24 6.23 -16.02
N LYS A 265 16.10 6.89 -16.20
CA LYS A 265 15.79 7.57 -17.45
C LYS A 265 16.90 8.60 -17.60
N MET A 266 17.92 8.28 -18.39
CA MET A 266 18.90 9.25 -18.85
C MET A 266 18.10 10.31 -19.58
N ILE A 267 17.87 11.45 -18.93
CA ILE A 267 17.26 12.62 -19.57
C ILE A 267 18.24 13.02 -20.68
N ARG A 268 17.97 12.61 -21.92
CA ARG A 268 18.65 13.15 -23.09
C ARG A 268 18.18 14.60 -23.23
N ILE A 269 18.92 15.53 -22.63
CA ILE A 269 18.81 16.94 -22.98
C ILE A 269 19.19 17.02 -24.46
N ARG A 270 18.19 17.24 -25.33
CA ARG A 270 18.44 17.64 -26.70
C ARG A 270 19.13 19.00 -26.64
N LYS A 271 20.44 19.02 -26.84
CA LYS A 271 21.19 20.26 -27.08
C LYS A 271 20.73 20.78 -28.44
N LYS A 272 19.68 21.61 -28.45
CA LYS A 272 19.30 22.40 -29.63
C LYS A 272 20.00 23.75 -29.52
N ASN A 273 20.82 24.02 -30.53
CA ASN A 273 21.33 25.30 -31.00
C ASN A 273 22.35 26.04 -30.11
N LEU A 274 23.63 25.78 -30.37
CA LEU A 274 24.73 26.71 -30.10
C LEU A 274 25.63 26.85 -31.35
N ASP A 275 25.04 26.99 -32.54
CA ASP A 275 25.80 27.26 -33.79
C ASP A 275 25.13 28.35 -34.63
N ASN A 276 24.66 29.44 -33.99
CA ASN A 276 24.19 30.64 -34.71
C ASN A 276 24.70 31.97 -34.10
N ILE A 277 25.78 31.94 -33.30
CA ILE A 277 26.41 33.15 -32.72
C ILE A 277 27.93 33.19 -33.01
N VAL A 278 28.36 32.80 -34.22
CA VAL A 278 29.73 33.08 -34.71
C VAL A 278 29.72 33.45 -36.21
N ARG A 279 28.72 34.24 -36.64
CA ARG A 279 28.72 34.86 -37.99
C ARG A 279 28.25 36.32 -37.99
N GLN A 280 28.37 37.01 -36.87
CA GLN A 280 28.21 38.46 -36.79
C GLN A 280 29.17 39.04 -35.76
N VAL A 281 30.48 38.94 -36.03
CA VAL A 281 31.50 39.98 -35.77
C VAL A 281 32.57 39.81 -36.83
#